data_AF-A0A0P0FTD7-F1
#
_entry.id   AF-A0A0P0FTD7-F1
#
_cell.length_a   1.000
_cell.length_b   1.000
_cell.length_c   1.000
_cell.angle_alpha   90.00
_cell.angle_beta   90.00
_cell.angle_gamma   90.00
#
_symmetry.space_group_name_H-M   'P 1'
#
loop_
_entity.id
_entity.type
_entity.pdbx_description
1 polymer ?
#
loop_
_entity_poly.entity_id
_entity_poly.type
_entity_poly.pdbx_seq_one_letter_code
_entity_poly.pdbx_strand_id
1 'polypeptide(L)'
;MRKCIFMMFAALLFGCSEHQLIEDITETNRTKAMKETGLVSVDIDALVARARWGDGEAFLQLADCYKDGIGVQSDLLGMMYTVAQARALGAIETENDYLLCISDDNVFKFLFELLNKNPRELREKKDSILPRLNMLDSPDALAVSGIVSIENGDSVKGLDKIRKAAQNGSNFAILLNASLDKNGELNPDIHQLEQVAERVPLAYKMLGRIYLSSDKDGNIEEKRAAYYYQKAEKHALLFKREARWLLSYHNDGGEIQLDNEDVRRLQAFVRATHERENIIAADTVCVDSTTK
;
A
#
# COMPACT_ATOMS: atom_id res chain seq x y z
N MET A 1 -20.62 -15.44 2.97
CA MET A 1 -19.23 -15.63 3.43
C MET A 1 -18.72 -14.30 3.96
N ARG A 2 -18.32 -14.24 5.24
CA ARG A 2 -17.75 -13.02 5.85
C ARG A 2 -16.35 -12.80 5.24
N LYS A 3 -16.10 -11.63 4.63
CA LYS A 3 -14.77 -11.25 4.15
C LYS A 3 -13.87 -10.94 5.35
N CYS A 4 -12.57 -11.24 5.23
CA CYS A 4 -11.57 -10.89 6.24
C CYS A 4 -11.61 -9.38 6.52
N ILE A 5 -11.48 -8.98 7.78
CA ILE A 5 -11.35 -7.57 8.19
C ILE A 5 -10.25 -6.89 7.40
N PHE A 6 -9.11 -7.55 7.25
CA PHE A 6 -8.01 -7.02 6.46
C PHE A 6 -8.40 -6.81 4.99
N MET A 7 -9.07 -7.78 4.34
CA MET A 7 -9.50 -7.60 2.95
C MET A 7 -10.51 -6.46 2.77
N MET A 8 -11.37 -6.22 3.76
CA MET A 8 -12.30 -5.08 3.73
C MET A 8 -11.58 -3.75 3.96
N PHE A 9 -10.61 -3.73 4.88
CA PHE A 9 -9.75 -2.58 5.15
C PHE A 9 -8.87 -2.24 3.94
N ALA A 10 -8.21 -3.23 3.36
CA ALA A 10 -7.47 -3.16 2.11
C ALA A 10 -8.38 -2.67 0.97
N ALA A 11 -9.63 -3.13 0.91
CA ALA A 11 -10.57 -2.63 -0.08
C ALA A 11 -10.78 -1.12 0.02
N LEU A 12 -10.78 -0.50 1.22
CA LEU A 12 -10.87 0.97 1.39
C LEU A 12 -9.61 1.69 0.89
N LEU A 13 -8.45 1.04 1.00
CA LEU A 13 -7.15 1.61 0.60
C LEU A 13 -6.81 1.39 -0.87
N PHE A 14 -7.14 0.26 -1.48
CA PHE A 14 -6.68 -0.10 -2.83
C PHE A 14 -7.80 -0.09 -3.88
N GLY A 15 -9.07 -0.21 -3.47
CA GLY A 15 -10.17 -0.31 -4.43
C GLY A 15 -10.45 -1.73 -4.91
N CYS A 16 -11.69 -1.99 -5.32
CA CYS A 16 -12.14 -3.35 -5.68
C CYS A 16 -11.61 -3.83 -7.04
N SER A 17 -11.33 -2.93 -7.97
CA SER A 17 -10.92 -3.26 -9.35
C SER A 17 -9.44 -3.59 -9.48
N GLU A 18 -8.64 -3.30 -8.46
CA GLU A 18 -7.18 -3.45 -8.52
C GLU A 18 -6.73 -4.80 -7.96
N HIS A 19 -7.60 -5.51 -7.21
CA HIS A 19 -7.33 -6.83 -6.61
C HIS A 19 -7.68 -8.03 -7.51
N GLN A 20 -8.24 -7.84 -8.71
CA GLN A 20 -8.59 -8.94 -9.62
C GLN A 20 -7.57 -9.06 -10.75
N LEU A 21 -6.66 -10.03 -10.65
CA LEU A 21 -5.97 -10.80 -11.72
C LEU A 21 -4.70 -11.45 -11.17
N ILE A 22 -4.38 -12.74 -11.30
CA ILE A 22 -5.09 -14.02 -11.50
C ILE A 22 -4.12 -15.10 -10.97
N GLU A 23 -4.64 -16.22 -10.45
CA GLU A 23 -3.90 -17.47 -10.30
C GLU A 23 -3.53 -18.01 -11.70
N ASP A 24 -2.25 -18.08 -12.04
CA ASP A 24 -1.66 -19.25 -12.68
C ASP A 24 -0.15 -19.05 -12.85
N ILE A 25 0.59 -20.01 -12.30
CA ILE A 25 2.05 -20.04 -12.26
C ILE A 25 2.55 -20.66 -13.56
N THR A 26 3.35 -19.91 -14.32
CA THR A 26 4.47 -20.51 -15.06
C THR A 26 5.75 -19.81 -14.64
N GLU A 27 6.58 -20.57 -13.93
CA GLU A 27 7.94 -20.18 -13.56
C GLU A 27 8.71 -19.76 -14.81
N THR A 28 9.28 -18.56 -14.80
CA THR A 28 10.40 -18.23 -15.68
C THR A 28 11.44 -17.47 -14.87
N ASN A 29 12.63 -18.07 -14.80
CA ASN A 29 13.81 -17.60 -14.11
C ASN A 29 14.06 -16.10 -14.32
N ARG A 30 14.18 -15.33 -13.23
CA ARG A 30 14.74 -13.97 -13.27
C ARG A 30 15.79 -13.82 -12.17
N THR A 31 17.04 -13.83 -12.58
CA THR A 31 18.15 -13.25 -11.83
C THR A 31 18.24 -11.77 -12.19
N LYS A 32 18.06 -10.86 -11.23
CA LYS A 32 18.46 -9.46 -11.39
C LYS A 32 19.45 -9.10 -10.27
N ALA A 33 20.56 -8.51 -10.69
CA ALA A 33 21.72 -8.24 -9.85
C ALA A 33 21.40 -7.23 -8.74
N MET A 34 21.62 -7.64 -7.50
CA MET A 34 21.73 -6.76 -6.34
C MET A 34 22.92 -5.83 -6.54
N LYS A 35 22.67 -4.52 -6.67
CA LYS A 35 23.69 -3.53 -6.38
C LYS A 35 23.64 -3.25 -4.88
N GLU A 36 24.63 -3.78 -4.17
CA GLU A 36 25.06 -3.20 -2.90
C GLU A 36 25.60 -1.79 -3.20
N THR A 37 24.74 -0.78 -3.13
CA THR A 37 25.17 0.60 -3.07
C THR A 37 25.35 0.98 -1.61
N GLY A 38 26.60 1.30 -1.25
CA GLY A 38 26.95 1.92 0.02
C GLY A 38 26.08 3.16 0.30
N LEU A 39 26.00 3.52 1.58
CA LEU A 39 25.09 4.49 2.19
C LEU A 39 25.08 5.87 1.50
N VAL A 40 24.40 5.97 0.35
CA VAL A 40 23.97 7.23 -0.25
C VAL A 40 22.71 7.63 0.52
N SER A 41 22.71 8.82 1.11
CA SER A 41 21.50 9.37 1.73
C SER A 41 20.38 9.43 0.69
N VAL A 42 19.35 8.61 0.88
CA VAL A 42 18.18 8.60 -0.01
C VAL A 42 17.36 9.87 0.24
N ASP A 43 17.11 10.62 -0.83
CA ASP A 43 16.23 11.80 -0.79
C ASP A 43 14.78 11.35 -0.96
N ILE A 44 14.05 11.27 0.17
CA ILE A 44 12.66 10.83 0.21
C ILE A 44 11.74 11.79 -0.55
N ASP A 45 12.00 13.09 -0.49
CA ASP A 45 11.18 14.08 -1.19
C ASP A 45 11.33 13.94 -2.71
N ALA A 46 12.55 13.66 -3.18
CA ALA A 46 12.79 13.36 -4.59
C ALA A 46 12.10 12.06 -5.06
N LEU A 47 12.08 11.02 -4.22
CA LEU A 47 11.35 9.79 -4.51
C LEU A 47 9.84 10.03 -4.57
N VAL A 48 9.27 10.74 -3.59
CA VAL A 48 7.85 11.11 -3.58
C VAL A 48 7.52 11.96 -4.81
N ALA A 49 8.36 12.93 -5.18
CA ALA A 49 8.16 13.72 -6.38
C ALA A 49 8.10 12.82 -7.63
N ARG A 50 9.08 11.93 -7.85
CA ARG A 50 9.07 10.99 -8.98
C ARG A 50 7.82 10.10 -8.97
N ALA A 51 7.46 9.54 -7.82
CA ALA A 51 6.27 8.71 -7.66
C ALA A 51 4.97 9.47 -8.03
N ARG A 52 4.84 10.74 -7.65
CA ARG A 52 3.70 11.61 -8.03
C ARG A 52 3.62 11.86 -9.54
N TRP A 53 4.71 11.70 -10.28
CA TRP A 53 4.75 11.75 -11.75
C TRP A 53 4.52 10.39 -12.43
N GLY A 54 4.28 9.32 -11.67
CA GLY A 54 3.95 7.99 -12.18
C GLY A 54 5.15 7.07 -12.36
N ASP A 55 6.29 7.41 -11.74
CA ASP A 55 7.46 6.54 -11.73
C ASP A 55 7.24 5.33 -10.81
N GLY A 56 6.94 4.18 -11.42
CA GLY A 56 6.71 2.93 -10.69
C GLY A 56 7.94 2.40 -9.94
N GLU A 57 9.16 2.71 -10.41
CA GLU A 57 10.40 2.31 -9.72
C GLU A 57 10.61 3.16 -8.46
N ALA A 58 10.24 4.44 -8.49
CA ALA A 58 10.25 5.28 -7.29
C ALA A 58 9.33 4.72 -6.19
N PHE A 59 8.21 4.09 -6.56
CA PHE A 59 7.36 3.39 -5.58
C PHE A 59 8.05 2.14 -4.98
N LEU A 60 8.83 1.38 -5.76
CA LEU A 60 9.61 0.27 -5.20
C LEU A 60 10.70 0.77 -4.25
N GLN A 61 11.38 1.85 -4.61
CA GLN A 61 12.38 2.49 -3.75
C GLN A 61 11.76 3.02 -2.45
N LEU A 62 10.56 3.60 -2.50
CA LEU A 62 9.81 3.99 -1.31
C LEU A 62 9.39 2.77 -0.47
N ALA A 63 9.03 1.64 -1.10
CA ALA A 63 8.72 0.41 -0.39
C ALA A 63 9.92 -0.09 0.42
N ASP A 64 11.12 -0.05 -0.16
CA ASP A 64 12.36 -0.39 0.54
C ASP A 64 12.66 0.58 1.70
N CYS A 65 12.42 1.88 1.50
CA CYS A 65 12.56 2.88 2.56
C CYS A 65 11.62 2.60 3.74
N TYR A 66 10.34 2.30 3.47
CA TYR A 66 9.38 1.93 4.51
C TYR A 66 9.69 0.57 5.15
N LYS A 67 10.22 -0.39 4.41
CA LYS A 67 10.64 -1.68 4.94
C LYS A 67 11.79 -1.53 5.92
N ASP A 68 12.83 -0.80 5.51
CA ASP A 68 14.12 -0.73 6.22
C ASP A 68 14.25 0.49 7.15
N GLY A 69 13.29 1.41 7.13
CA GLY A 69 13.33 2.65 7.91
C GLY A 69 14.39 3.64 7.42
N ILE A 70 14.66 3.68 6.12
CA ILE A 70 15.66 4.56 5.52
C ILE A 70 15.01 5.92 5.24
N GLY A 71 15.41 6.96 5.98
CA GLY A 71 14.89 8.33 5.82
C GLY A 71 13.44 8.53 6.31
N VAL A 72 12.72 7.44 6.63
CA VAL A 72 11.34 7.42 7.14
C VAL A 72 11.22 6.40 8.26
N GLN A 73 10.13 6.45 9.02
CA GLN A 73 9.82 5.38 9.97
C GLN A 73 9.56 4.06 9.21
N SER A 74 10.07 2.94 9.72
CA SER A 74 9.67 1.63 9.21
C SER A 74 8.15 1.46 9.37
N ASP A 75 7.47 1.14 8.27
CA ASP A 75 6.00 1.19 8.17
C ASP A 75 5.49 0.08 7.24
N LEU A 76 4.90 -0.98 7.85
CA LEU A 76 4.30 -2.08 7.10
C LEU A 76 3.25 -1.58 6.11
N LEU A 77 2.39 -0.66 6.54
CA LEU A 77 1.29 -0.16 5.71
C LEU A 77 1.82 0.70 4.55
N GLY A 78 2.81 1.55 4.83
CA GLY A 78 3.53 2.33 3.83
C GLY A 78 4.12 1.42 2.75
N MET A 79 4.89 0.40 3.16
CA MET A 79 5.49 -0.59 2.25
C MET A 79 4.43 -1.28 1.38
N MET A 80 3.37 -1.81 2.00
CA MET A 80 2.28 -2.48 1.29
C MET A 80 1.65 -1.58 0.22
N TYR A 81 1.41 -0.33 0.59
CA TYR A 81 0.75 0.62 -0.28
C TYR A 81 1.61 1.00 -1.48
N THR A 82 2.90 1.23 -1.27
CA THR A 82 3.82 1.57 -2.36
C THR A 82 4.06 0.38 -3.30
N VAL A 83 4.09 -0.85 -2.79
CA VAL A 83 4.17 -2.06 -3.64
C VAL A 83 2.92 -2.20 -4.51
N ALA A 84 1.72 -1.96 -3.96
CA ALA A 84 0.49 -1.96 -4.73
C ALA A 84 0.49 -0.88 -5.83
N GLN A 85 1.01 0.32 -5.55
CA GLN A 85 1.18 1.40 -6.54
C GLN A 85 2.18 1.01 -7.65
N ALA A 86 3.33 0.45 -7.28
CA ALA A 86 4.33 -0.03 -8.23
C ALA A 86 3.74 -1.06 -9.20
N ARG A 87 2.92 -1.99 -8.68
CA ARG A 87 2.17 -2.95 -9.50
C ARG A 87 1.17 -2.26 -10.42
N ALA A 88 0.36 -1.33 -9.91
CA ALA A 88 -0.64 -0.60 -10.70
C ALA A 88 -0.03 0.25 -11.83
N LEU A 89 1.25 0.63 -11.69
CA LEU A 89 2.02 1.35 -12.71
C LEU A 89 2.82 0.42 -13.63
N GLY A 90 2.89 -0.88 -13.32
CA GLY A 90 3.54 -1.91 -14.13
C GLY A 90 5.03 -2.10 -13.87
N ALA A 91 5.57 -1.57 -12.77
CA ALA A 91 6.98 -1.78 -12.39
C ALA A 91 7.24 -3.22 -11.90
N ILE A 92 6.21 -3.85 -11.33
CA ILE A 92 6.17 -5.29 -11.00
C ILE A 92 4.88 -5.89 -11.55
N GLU A 93 4.87 -7.20 -11.82
CA GLU A 93 3.68 -7.89 -12.32
C GLU A 93 2.76 -8.25 -11.17
N THR A 94 3.35 -8.76 -10.08
CA THR A 94 2.64 -9.16 -8.87
C THR A 94 3.32 -8.61 -7.63
N GLU A 95 2.58 -8.46 -6.53
CA GLU A 95 3.15 -8.08 -5.24
C GLU A 95 4.13 -9.15 -4.72
N ASN A 96 3.93 -10.42 -5.13
CA ASN A 96 4.85 -11.52 -4.82
C ASN A 96 6.23 -11.33 -5.48
N ASP A 97 6.31 -10.67 -6.64
CA ASP A 97 7.61 -10.39 -7.30
C ASP A 97 8.52 -9.59 -6.36
N TYR A 98 7.94 -8.63 -5.62
CA TYR A 98 8.64 -7.86 -4.60
C TYR A 98 9.01 -8.72 -3.39
N LEU A 99 8.08 -9.55 -2.88
CA LEU A 99 8.33 -10.40 -1.71
C LEU A 99 9.41 -11.46 -1.94
N LEU A 100 9.56 -11.97 -3.17
CA LEU A 100 10.63 -12.91 -3.53
C LEU A 100 12.03 -12.31 -3.37
N CYS A 101 12.15 -10.97 -3.45
CA CYS A 101 13.39 -10.26 -3.21
C CYS A 101 13.66 -9.96 -1.73
N ILE A 102 12.70 -10.21 -0.84
CA ILE A 102 12.84 -10.01 0.60
C ILE A 102 13.21 -11.34 1.27
N SER A 103 14.18 -11.29 2.20
CA SER A 103 14.55 -12.41 3.06
C SER A 103 13.35 -13.04 3.78
N ASP A 104 13.31 -14.36 3.89
CA ASP A 104 12.26 -15.11 4.59
C ASP A 104 12.19 -14.81 6.10
N ASP A 105 13.31 -14.35 6.68
CA ASP A 105 13.38 -13.94 8.09
C ASP A 105 12.87 -12.50 8.30
N ASN A 106 12.54 -11.77 7.23
CA ASN A 106 12.04 -10.40 7.35
C ASN A 106 10.62 -10.38 7.92
N VAL A 107 10.43 -9.55 8.95
CA VAL A 107 9.16 -9.41 9.66
C VAL A 107 8.03 -8.97 8.72
N PHE A 108 8.25 -7.99 7.85
CA PHE A 108 7.21 -7.45 6.99
C PHE A 108 6.76 -8.45 5.91
N LYS A 109 7.68 -9.24 5.35
CA LYS A 109 7.31 -10.34 4.44
C LYS A 109 6.37 -11.32 5.14
N PHE A 110 6.73 -11.78 6.34
CA PHE A 110 5.89 -12.68 7.12
C PHE A 110 4.51 -12.08 7.45
N LEU A 111 4.45 -10.81 7.86
CA LEU A 111 3.19 -10.13 8.16
C LEU A 111 2.31 -9.96 6.92
N PHE A 112 2.91 -9.59 5.78
CA PHE A 112 2.21 -9.45 4.50
C PHE A 112 1.56 -10.77 4.07
N GLU A 113 2.33 -11.87 4.12
CA GLU A 113 1.84 -13.20 3.78
C GLU A 113 0.69 -13.65 4.69
N LEU A 114 0.71 -13.27 5.98
CA LEU A 114 -0.39 -13.54 6.91
C LEU A 114 -1.64 -12.73 6.57
N LEU A 115 -1.48 -11.45 6.24
CA LEU A 115 -2.60 -10.56 5.89
C LEU A 115 -3.32 -11.02 4.62
N ASN A 116 -2.60 -11.63 3.67
CA ASN A 116 -3.17 -12.21 2.46
C ASN A 116 -3.90 -13.55 2.68
N LYS A 117 -3.82 -14.17 3.87
CA LYS A 117 -4.56 -15.40 4.15
C LYS A 117 -6.05 -15.13 4.31
N ASN A 118 -6.85 -16.10 3.88
CA ASN A 118 -8.28 -16.01 4.13
C ASN A 118 -8.60 -16.28 5.63
N PRO A 119 -9.77 -15.86 6.14
CA PRO A 119 -10.13 -16.02 7.55
C PRO A 119 -10.13 -17.46 8.04
N ARG A 120 -10.43 -18.43 7.18
CA ARG A 120 -10.45 -19.84 7.54
C ARG A 120 -9.03 -20.34 7.83
N GLU A 121 -8.07 -20.01 6.98
CA GLU A 121 -6.66 -20.34 7.21
C GLU A 121 -6.11 -19.70 8.50
N LEU A 122 -6.46 -18.44 8.77
CA LEU A 122 -6.05 -17.76 10.01
C LEU A 122 -6.62 -18.43 11.26
N ARG A 123 -7.85 -18.97 11.18
CA ARG A 123 -8.45 -19.75 12.27
C ARG A 123 -7.81 -21.12 12.43
N GLU A 124 -7.68 -21.88 11.35
CA GLU A 124 -7.12 -23.24 11.37
C GLU A 124 -5.66 -23.28 11.85
N LYS A 125 -4.88 -22.24 11.55
CA LYS A 125 -3.46 -22.15 11.92
C LYS A 125 -3.20 -21.20 13.11
N LYS A 126 -4.24 -20.79 13.85
CA LYS A 126 -4.12 -19.82 14.95
C LYS A 126 -3.04 -20.20 15.97
N ASP A 127 -3.02 -21.47 16.38
CA ASP A 127 -2.13 -21.95 17.45
C ASP A 127 -0.65 -21.99 17.04
N SER A 128 -0.35 -22.00 15.74
CA SER A 128 1.03 -21.82 15.24
C SER A 128 1.35 -20.37 14.90
N ILE A 129 0.37 -19.59 14.44
CA ILE A 129 0.55 -18.18 14.04
C ILE A 129 0.74 -17.27 15.25
N LEU A 130 -0.12 -17.36 16.27
CA LEU A 130 -0.12 -16.42 17.40
C LEU A 130 1.18 -16.45 18.21
N PRO A 131 1.77 -17.61 18.57
CA PRO A 131 3.06 -17.63 19.27
C PRO A 131 4.16 -16.95 18.46
N ARG A 132 4.24 -17.22 17.14
CA ARG A 132 5.23 -16.58 16.27
C ARG A 132 5.04 -15.08 16.22
N LEU A 133 3.80 -14.58 16.06
CA LEU A 133 3.51 -13.14 16.11
C LEU A 133 3.92 -12.50 17.44
N ASN A 134 3.69 -13.18 18.56
CA ASN A 134 4.02 -12.65 19.90
C ASN A 134 5.54 -12.64 20.18
N MET A 135 6.33 -13.42 19.44
CA MET A 135 7.80 -13.39 19.53
C MET A 135 8.42 -12.25 18.72
N LEU A 136 7.66 -11.65 17.80
CA LEU A 136 8.12 -10.52 17.00
C LEU A 136 8.00 -9.25 17.84
N ASP A 137 9.12 -8.58 18.08
CA ASP A 137 9.15 -7.26 18.72
C ASP A 137 8.78 -6.17 17.72
N SER A 138 7.52 -6.17 17.27
CA SER A 138 7.00 -5.27 16.26
C SER A 138 5.57 -4.82 16.61
N PRO A 139 5.33 -3.49 16.66
CA PRO A 139 3.98 -2.95 16.78
C PRO A 139 3.02 -3.47 15.69
N ASP A 140 3.50 -3.64 14.46
CA ASP A 140 2.69 -4.19 13.36
C ASP A 140 2.34 -5.67 13.57
N ALA A 141 3.27 -6.47 14.10
CA ALA A 141 2.98 -7.86 14.46
C ALA A 141 1.91 -7.96 15.55
N LEU A 142 1.93 -7.05 16.52
CA LEU A 142 0.88 -6.94 17.54
C LEU A 142 -0.48 -6.56 16.92
N ALA A 143 -0.50 -5.66 15.93
CA ALA A 143 -1.70 -5.30 15.18
C ALA A 143 -2.29 -6.51 14.42
N VAL A 144 -1.45 -7.26 13.71
CA VAL A 144 -1.85 -8.50 13.01
C VAL A 144 -2.35 -9.55 14.00
N SER A 145 -1.71 -9.70 15.17
CA SER A 145 -2.18 -10.57 16.26
C SER A 145 -3.57 -10.14 16.78
N GLY A 146 -3.84 -8.84 16.75
CA GLY A 146 -5.16 -8.25 16.96
C GLY A 146 -6.18 -8.74 15.94
N ILE A 147 -5.91 -8.55 14.64
CA ILE A 147 -6.77 -9.04 13.54
C ILE A 147 -7.07 -10.54 13.68
N VAL A 148 -6.03 -11.36 13.89
CA VAL A 148 -6.19 -12.81 14.08
C VAL A 148 -7.11 -13.11 15.27
N SER A 149 -7.03 -12.34 16.35
CA SER A 149 -7.92 -12.53 17.52
C SER A 149 -9.39 -12.22 17.17
N ILE A 150 -9.65 -11.13 16.43
CA ILE A 150 -11.00 -10.75 15.99
C ILE A 150 -11.58 -11.80 15.03
N GLU A 151 -10.80 -12.27 14.05
CA GLU A 151 -11.21 -13.32 13.09
C GLU A 151 -11.51 -14.68 13.77
N ASN A 152 -11.03 -14.86 14.99
CA ASN A 152 -11.29 -15.99 15.87
C ASN A 152 -12.41 -15.73 16.91
N GLY A 153 -13.12 -14.60 16.80
CA GLY A 153 -14.26 -14.27 17.66
C GLY A 153 -13.93 -13.55 18.97
N ASP A 154 -12.67 -13.17 19.19
CA ASP A 154 -12.24 -12.44 20.40
C ASP A 154 -11.97 -10.97 20.07
N SER A 155 -13.05 -10.23 19.81
CA SER A 155 -12.97 -8.80 19.46
C SER A 155 -12.40 -7.94 20.58
N VAL A 156 -12.67 -8.28 21.85
CA VAL A 156 -12.18 -7.50 23.01
C VAL A 156 -10.65 -7.56 23.07
N LYS A 157 -10.07 -8.76 23.02
CA LYS A 157 -8.61 -8.92 23.00
C LYS A 157 -7.99 -8.40 21.70
N GLY A 158 -8.68 -8.60 20.59
CA GLY A 158 -8.24 -8.11 19.28
C GLY A 158 -8.09 -6.59 19.24
N LEU A 159 -9.12 -5.86 19.68
CA LEU A 159 -9.13 -4.40 19.74
C LEU A 159 -8.13 -3.86 20.78
N ASP A 160 -7.97 -4.52 21.92
CA ASP A 160 -6.94 -4.14 22.90
C ASP A 160 -5.52 -4.21 22.31
N LYS A 161 -5.21 -5.28 21.58
CA LYS A 161 -3.92 -5.41 20.89
C LYS A 161 -3.71 -4.34 19.82
N ILE A 162 -4.73 -4.08 18.99
CA ILE A 162 -4.67 -3.04 17.96
C ILE A 162 -4.43 -1.66 18.60
N ARG A 163 -5.14 -1.34 19.69
CA ARG A 163 -4.93 -0.09 20.41
C ARG A 163 -3.51 0.03 20.97
N LYS A 164 -2.98 -1.03 21.58
CA LYS A 164 -1.60 -1.07 22.10
C LYS A 164 -0.58 -0.92 20.97
N ALA A 165 -0.79 -1.58 19.85
CA ALA A 165 0.05 -1.43 18.66
C ALA A 165 0.05 0.02 18.14
N ALA A 166 -1.11 0.68 18.11
CA ALA A 166 -1.23 2.08 17.71
C ALA A 166 -0.49 3.02 18.68
N GLN A 167 -0.62 2.78 19.99
CA GLN A 167 0.13 3.51 21.03
C GLN A 167 1.64 3.32 20.90
N ASN A 168 2.07 2.13 20.46
CA ASN A 168 3.48 1.80 20.22
C ASN A 168 3.98 2.23 18.83
N GLY A 169 3.20 3.01 18.07
CA GLY A 169 3.67 3.68 16.86
C GLY A 169 3.41 2.96 15.54
N SER A 170 2.64 1.87 15.51
CA SER A 170 2.22 1.24 14.24
C SER A 170 1.22 2.14 13.51
N ASN A 171 1.59 2.67 12.34
CA ASN A 171 0.69 3.42 11.47
C ASN A 171 -0.46 2.52 10.94
N PHE A 172 -0.16 1.24 10.70
CA PHE A 172 -1.17 0.23 10.36
C PHE A 172 -2.23 0.12 11.45
N ALA A 173 -1.80 -0.01 12.71
CA ALA A 173 -2.70 -0.11 13.86
C ALA A 173 -3.47 1.19 14.14
N ILE A 174 -2.86 2.35 13.90
CA ILE A 174 -3.54 3.65 14.04
C ILE A 174 -4.75 3.71 13.11
N LEU A 175 -4.58 3.37 11.83
CA LEU A 175 -5.70 3.37 10.88
C LEU A 175 -6.71 2.27 11.18
N LEU A 176 -6.28 1.07 11.56
CA LEU A 176 -7.18 0.01 11.99
C LEU A 176 -8.03 0.43 13.20
N ASN A 177 -7.42 1.06 14.20
CA ASN A 177 -8.12 1.53 15.39
C ASN A 177 -9.16 2.60 15.06
N ALA A 178 -8.86 3.50 14.12
CA ALA A 178 -9.81 4.50 13.61
C ALA A 178 -10.89 3.89 12.69
N SER A 179 -10.69 2.65 12.23
CA SER A 179 -11.56 2.00 11.23
C SER A 179 -12.49 0.93 11.80
N LEU A 180 -12.22 0.43 13.01
CA LEU A 180 -12.95 -0.67 13.62
C LEU A 180 -13.87 -0.18 14.73
N ASP A 181 -15.11 -0.68 14.75
CA ASP A 181 -16.02 -0.46 15.87
C ASP A 181 -15.68 -1.34 17.08
N LYS A 182 -16.47 -1.19 18.16
CA LYS A 182 -16.34 -1.98 19.39
C LYS A 182 -16.53 -3.49 19.20
N ASN A 183 -17.13 -3.93 18.09
CA ASN A 183 -17.35 -5.33 17.75
C ASN A 183 -16.21 -5.88 16.87
N GLY A 184 -15.25 -5.04 16.48
CA GLY A 184 -14.20 -5.41 15.53
C GLY A 184 -14.69 -5.46 14.09
N GLU A 185 -15.78 -4.77 13.78
CA GLU A 185 -16.32 -4.64 12.43
C GLU A 185 -15.82 -3.34 11.79
N LEU A 186 -15.62 -3.36 10.48
CA LEU A 186 -15.14 -2.20 9.75
C LEU A 186 -16.25 -1.14 9.66
N ASN A 187 -16.10 -0.08 10.44
CA ASN A 187 -17.00 1.07 10.48
C ASN A 187 -16.15 2.32 10.78
N PRO A 188 -15.56 2.92 9.74
CA PRO A 188 -14.59 3.99 9.94
C PRO A 188 -15.14 5.22 10.65
N ASP A 189 -14.42 5.65 11.69
CA ASP A 189 -14.69 6.88 12.41
C ASP A 189 -14.00 8.05 11.68
N ILE A 190 -14.80 8.83 10.96
CA ILE A 190 -14.33 9.98 10.18
C ILE A 190 -13.53 10.94 11.05
N HIS A 191 -13.98 11.24 12.27
CA HIS A 191 -13.32 12.21 13.13
C HIS A 191 -11.95 11.71 13.58
N GLN A 192 -11.83 10.42 13.93
CA GLN A 192 -10.53 9.83 14.27
C GLN A 192 -9.60 9.80 13.07
N LEU A 193 -10.11 9.46 11.88
CA LEU A 193 -9.32 9.49 10.65
C LEU A 193 -8.78 10.90 10.36
N GLU A 194 -9.61 11.94 10.53
CA GLU A 194 -9.20 13.35 10.38
C GLU A 194 -8.08 13.73 11.37
N GLN A 195 -8.21 13.32 12.64
CA GLN A 195 -7.21 13.60 13.67
C GLN A 195 -5.84 12.98 13.38
N VAL A 196 -5.81 11.81 12.73
CA VAL A 196 -4.55 11.09 12.47
C VAL A 196 -3.96 11.38 11.09
N ALA A 197 -4.68 12.06 10.19
CA ALA A 197 -4.30 12.13 8.79
C ALA A 197 -3.01 12.89 8.48
N GLU A 198 -2.69 13.95 9.22
CA GLU A 198 -1.40 14.64 9.06
C GLU A 198 -0.22 13.73 9.47
N ARG A 199 -0.43 12.80 10.43
CA ARG A 199 0.58 11.82 10.86
C ARG A 199 0.62 10.58 9.96
N VAL A 200 -0.54 10.11 9.52
CA VAL A 200 -0.70 8.92 8.68
C VAL A 200 -1.48 9.31 7.41
N PRO A 201 -0.79 9.83 6.38
CA PRO A 201 -1.45 10.41 5.21
C PRO A 201 -2.36 9.46 4.41
N LEU A 202 -2.22 8.14 4.59
CA LEU A 202 -3.18 7.17 4.07
C LEU A 202 -4.61 7.35 4.60
N ALA A 203 -4.80 7.98 5.77
CA ALA A 203 -6.13 8.38 6.23
C ALA A 203 -6.79 9.39 5.29
N TYR A 204 -6.03 10.31 4.64
CA TYR A 204 -6.60 11.21 3.64
C TYR A 204 -7.18 10.44 2.46
N LYS A 205 -6.49 9.40 2.00
CA LYS A 205 -7.02 8.54 0.95
C LYS A 205 -8.32 7.86 1.38
N MET A 206 -8.35 7.30 2.60
CA MET A 206 -9.56 6.68 3.15
C MET A 206 -10.71 7.67 3.25
N LEU A 207 -10.47 8.87 3.79
CA LEU A 207 -11.46 9.94 3.90
C LEU A 207 -12.00 10.36 2.52
N GLY A 208 -11.12 10.57 1.54
CA GLY A 208 -11.53 10.93 0.18
C GLY A 208 -12.48 9.89 -0.42
N ARG A 209 -12.22 8.60 -0.16
CA ARG A 209 -13.08 7.52 -0.60
C ARG A 209 -14.40 7.42 0.18
N ILE A 210 -14.35 7.60 1.49
CA ILE A 210 -15.55 7.59 2.34
C ILE A 210 -16.53 8.65 1.86
N TYR A 211 -16.05 9.87 1.60
CA TYR A 211 -16.90 10.96 1.08
C TYR A 211 -17.33 10.79 -0.38
N LEU A 212 -16.59 10.00 -1.16
CA LEU A 212 -17.00 9.63 -2.52
C LEU A 212 -18.01 8.47 -2.54
N SER A 213 -18.16 7.76 -1.43
CA SER A 213 -19.21 6.75 -1.27
C SER A 213 -20.52 7.46 -0.96
N SER A 214 -21.62 7.05 -1.60
CA SER A 214 -22.92 7.62 -1.32
C SER A 214 -23.31 7.36 0.13
N ASP A 215 -23.84 8.36 0.82
CA ASP A 215 -24.45 8.20 2.14
C ASP A 215 -25.73 7.34 2.07
N LYS A 216 -26.43 7.21 3.20
CA LYS A 216 -27.67 6.42 3.27
C LYS A 216 -28.80 6.95 2.39
N ASP A 217 -28.73 8.24 2.05
CA ASP A 217 -29.72 8.96 1.23
C ASP A 217 -29.28 9.05 -0.24
N GLY A 218 -28.12 8.48 -0.59
CA GLY A 218 -27.58 8.48 -1.95
C GLY A 218 -26.72 9.71 -2.28
N ASN A 219 -26.51 10.63 -1.33
CA ASN A 219 -25.74 11.85 -1.58
C ASN A 219 -24.24 11.59 -1.51
N ILE A 220 -23.48 12.25 -2.38
CA ILE A 220 -22.03 12.19 -2.43
C ILE A 220 -21.48 13.56 -2.06
N GLU A 221 -20.57 13.62 -1.09
CA GLU A 221 -19.92 14.87 -0.69
C GLU A 221 -18.64 15.12 -1.53
N GLU A 222 -18.81 15.35 -2.83
CA GLU A 222 -17.70 15.44 -3.79
C GLU A 222 -16.65 16.48 -3.40
N LYS A 223 -17.08 17.62 -2.84
CA LYS A 223 -16.15 18.66 -2.35
C LYS A 223 -15.20 18.13 -1.28
N ARG A 224 -15.70 17.35 -0.31
CA ARG A 224 -14.83 16.76 0.73
C ARG A 224 -13.96 15.65 0.15
N ALA A 225 -14.49 14.85 -0.77
CA ALA A 225 -13.69 13.86 -1.48
C ALA A 225 -12.50 14.50 -2.23
N ALA A 226 -12.74 15.60 -2.95
CA ALA A 226 -11.70 16.35 -3.65
C ALA A 226 -10.66 16.96 -2.70
N TYR A 227 -11.10 17.54 -1.58
CA TYR A 227 -10.20 18.07 -0.55
C TYR A 227 -9.22 17.00 -0.05
N TYR A 228 -9.76 15.83 0.32
CA TYR A 228 -8.96 14.77 0.87
C TYR A 228 -8.08 14.07 -0.16
N TYR A 229 -8.54 13.92 -1.40
CA TYR A 229 -7.66 13.43 -2.46
C TYR A 229 -6.54 14.40 -2.82
N GLN A 230 -6.76 15.72 -2.81
CA GLN A 230 -5.66 16.68 -2.96
C GLN A 230 -4.63 16.54 -1.84
N LYS A 231 -5.08 16.33 -0.59
CA LYS A 231 -4.19 16.07 0.54
C LYS A 231 -3.40 14.76 0.36
N ALA A 232 -4.07 13.66 0.00
CA ALA A 232 -3.45 12.36 -0.24
C ALA A 232 -2.44 12.40 -1.41
N GLU A 233 -2.76 13.15 -2.46
CA GLU A 233 -1.94 13.32 -3.65
C GLU A 233 -0.55 13.86 -3.31
N LYS A 234 -0.43 14.82 -2.38
CA LYS A 234 0.86 15.39 -1.95
C LYS A 234 1.85 14.34 -1.45
N HIS A 235 1.36 13.16 -1.06
CA HIS A 235 2.14 12.02 -0.56
C HIS A 235 2.21 10.85 -1.57
N ALA A 236 1.89 11.07 -2.85
CA ALA A 236 1.83 10.03 -3.89
C ALA A 236 0.81 8.91 -3.65
N LEU A 237 -0.32 9.22 -2.97
CA LEU A 237 -1.29 8.21 -2.51
C LEU A 237 -2.55 8.07 -3.39
N LEU A 238 -2.55 8.57 -4.62
CA LEU A 238 -3.67 8.33 -5.54
C LEU A 238 -3.33 7.19 -6.49
N PHE A 239 -4.27 6.25 -6.71
CA PHE A 239 -4.20 5.38 -7.88
C PHE A 239 -4.76 6.15 -9.09
N LYS A 240 -4.60 5.58 -10.28
CA LYS A 240 -5.06 6.21 -11.53
C LYS A 240 -6.55 6.52 -11.51
N ARG A 241 -7.35 5.71 -10.80
CA ARG A 241 -8.79 5.93 -10.69
C ARG A 241 -9.11 7.22 -9.93
N GLU A 242 -8.52 7.44 -8.75
CA GLU A 242 -8.78 8.66 -7.98
C GLU A 242 -8.15 9.88 -8.67
N ALA A 243 -6.99 9.72 -9.30
CA ALA A 243 -6.38 10.78 -10.10
C ALA A 243 -7.27 11.22 -11.27
N ARG A 244 -7.88 10.26 -12.00
CA ARG A 244 -8.86 10.55 -13.06
C ARG A 244 -10.11 11.24 -12.52
N TRP A 245 -10.63 10.74 -11.39
CA TRP A 245 -11.81 11.34 -10.76
C TRP A 245 -11.54 12.79 -10.36
N LEU A 246 -10.40 13.08 -9.72
CA LEU A 246 -10.02 14.42 -9.29
C LEU A 246 -9.82 15.38 -10.49
N LEU A 247 -9.27 14.88 -11.60
CA LEU A 247 -9.18 15.64 -12.86
C LEU A 247 -10.56 15.94 -13.45
N SER A 248 -11.49 14.98 -13.44
CA SER A 248 -12.87 15.22 -13.91
C SER A 248 -13.56 16.28 -13.06
N TYR A 249 -13.53 16.11 -11.74
CA TYR A 249 -14.11 17.05 -10.79
C TYR A 249 -13.61 18.49 -11.02
N HIS A 250 -12.30 18.67 -11.26
CA HIS A 250 -11.73 19.96 -11.62
C HIS A 250 -12.29 20.51 -12.95
N ASN A 251 -12.29 19.70 -14.01
CA ASN A 251 -12.73 20.09 -15.35
C ASN A 251 -14.23 20.43 -15.40
N ASP A 252 -15.03 19.77 -14.57
CA ASP A 252 -16.48 19.97 -14.47
C ASP A 252 -16.84 21.22 -13.64
N GLY A 253 -15.82 21.99 -13.20
CA GLY A 253 -16.01 23.25 -12.47
C GLY A 253 -16.23 23.05 -10.97
N GLY A 254 -15.75 21.94 -10.40
CA GLY A 254 -15.84 21.65 -8.97
C GLY A 254 -15.29 22.77 -8.08
N GLU A 255 -15.83 22.92 -6.87
CA GLU A 255 -15.47 24.04 -5.98
C GLU A 255 -13.99 24.06 -5.57
N ILE A 256 -13.37 22.88 -5.50
CA ILE A 256 -11.94 22.74 -5.24
C ILE A 256 -11.21 22.60 -6.58
N GLN A 257 -10.45 23.63 -6.93
CA GLN A 257 -9.72 23.71 -8.18
C GLN A 257 -8.26 23.26 -7.99
N LEU A 258 -7.72 22.55 -8.98
CA LEU A 258 -6.31 22.21 -9.08
C LEU A 258 -5.55 23.37 -9.74
N ASP A 259 -4.28 23.55 -9.37
CA ASP A 259 -3.42 24.44 -10.14
C ASP A 259 -2.93 23.78 -11.44
N ASN A 260 -2.36 24.59 -12.35
CA ASN A 260 -1.92 24.12 -13.66
C ASN A 260 -0.85 23.02 -13.58
N GLU A 261 0.00 23.04 -12.55
CA GLU A 261 1.07 22.06 -12.41
C GLU A 261 0.51 20.73 -11.88
N ASP A 262 -0.39 20.78 -10.90
CA ASP A 262 -1.12 19.61 -10.41
C ASP A 262 -1.94 18.94 -11.51
N VAL A 263 -2.59 19.73 -12.38
CA VAL A 263 -3.30 19.19 -13.56
C VAL A 263 -2.34 18.45 -14.48
N ARG A 264 -1.20 19.07 -14.87
CA ARG A 264 -0.21 18.44 -15.75
C ARG A 264 0.34 17.15 -15.15
N ARG A 265 0.71 17.20 -13.88
CA ARG A 265 1.29 16.07 -13.16
C ARG A 265 0.30 14.91 -13.03
N LEU A 266 -0.96 15.18 -12.66
CA LEU A 266 -2.00 14.15 -12.60
C LEU A 266 -2.29 13.57 -14.00
N GLN A 267 -2.32 14.39 -15.05
CA GLN A 267 -2.46 13.91 -16.42
C GLN A 267 -1.31 12.99 -16.83
N ALA A 268 -0.07 13.33 -16.47
CA ALA A 268 1.10 12.49 -16.69
C ALA A 268 0.98 11.17 -15.92
N PHE A 269 0.67 11.21 -14.62
CA PHE A 269 0.47 10.04 -13.76
C PHE A 269 -0.60 9.08 -14.31
N VAL A 270 -1.74 9.61 -14.77
CA VAL A 270 -2.83 8.80 -15.35
C VAL A 270 -2.41 8.08 -16.64
N ARG A 271 -1.52 8.70 -17.43
CA ARG A 271 -0.98 8.15 -18.68
C ARG A 271 0.23 7.25 -18.47
N ALA A 272 0.90 7.36 -17.33
CA ALA A 272 2.13 6.62 -17.04
C ALA A 272 1.89 5.11 -17.19
N THR A 273 2.66 4.48 -18.06
CA THR A 273 2.77 3.03 -18.18
C THR A 273 4.24 2.71 -18.09
N HIS A 274 4.63 1.77 -17.23
CA HIS A 274 6.02 1.33 -17.19
C HIS A 274 6.35 0.63 -18.51
N GLU A 275 7.17 1.27 -19.35
CA GLU A 275 7.78 0.63 -20.50
C GLU A 275 8.86 -0.31 -19.97
N ARG A 276 8.58 -1.61 -19.96
CA ARG A 276 9.64 -2.60 -19.73
C ARG A 276 10.58 -2.50 -20.91
N GLU A 277 11.73 -1.87 -20.72
CA GLU A 277 12.83 -2.00 -21.67
C GLU A 277 13.16 -3.49 -21.78
N ASN A 278 12.69 -4.12 -22.87
CA ASN A 278 13.23 -5.37 -23.34
C ASN A 278 14.68 -5.07 -23.73
N ILE A 279 15.60 -5.25 -22.78
CA ILE A 279 17.02 -5.36 -23.08
C ILE A 279 17.18 -6.68 -23.83
N ILE A 280 16.90 -6.64 -25.13
CA ILE A 280 17.39 -7.62 -26.08
C ILE A 280 18.90 -7.49 -25.99
N ALA A 281 19.56 -8.47 -25.37
CA ALA A 281 20.99 -8.64 -25.51
C ALA A 281 21.28 -8.83 -27.01
N ALA A 282 21.64 -7.73 -27.68
CA ALA A 282 22.14 -7.77 -29.03
C ALA A 282 23.47 -8.51 -29.00
N ASP A 283 23.46 -9.71 -29.58
CA ASP A 283 24.57 -10.43 -30.19
C ASP A 283 25.97 -9.88 -29.89
N THR A 284 26.58 -10.38 -28.81
CA THR A 284 28.04 -10.57 -28.84
C THR A 284 28.32 -11.77 -29.74
N VAL A 285 28.38 -11.49 -31.05
CA VAL A 285 29.12 -12.30 -32.02
C VAL A 285 30.51 -12.51 -31.44
N CYS A 286 30.82 -13.74 -31.06
CA CYS A 286 32.19 -14.16 -30.83
C CYS A 286 32.94 -13.97 -32.15
N VAL A 287 33.73 -12.89 -32.21
CA VAL A 287 34.71 -12.71 -33.28
C VAL A 287 35.81 -13.72 -33.00
N ASP A 288 35.85 -14.75 -33.84
CA ASP A 288 37.04 -15.57 -34.04
C ASP A 288 38.23 -14.65 -34.31
N SER A 289 39.28 -14.80 -33.49
CA SER A 289 40.60 -14.31 -33.80
C SER A 289 41.59 -15.43 -33.51
N THR A 290 41.80 -16.22 -34.55
CA THR A 290 43.01 -17.00 -34.75
C THR A 290 44.26 -16.11 -34.66
N THR A 291 45.38 -16.78 -34.41
CA THR A 291 46.79 -16.38 -34.66
C THR A 291 47.53 -15.65 -33.54
N LYS A 292 48.25 -16.39 -32.69
CA LYS A 292 49.65 -16.78 -32.96
C LYS A 292 50.07 -17.97 -32.11
#